data_AF-A0A7C2WJQ1-F1
#
_entry.id   AF-A0A7C2WJQ1-F1
#
_cell.length_a   1.000
_cell.length_b   1.000
_cell.length_c   1.000
_cell.angle_alpha   90.00
_cell.angle_beta   90.00
_cell.angle_gamma   90.00
#
_symmetry.space_group_name_H-M   'P 1'
#
loop_
_entity.id
_entity.type
_entity.pdbx_description
1 polymer ?
#
loop_
_entity_poly.entity_id
_entity_poly.type
_entity_poly.pdbx_seq_one_letter_code
_entity_poly.pdbx_strand_id
1 'polypeptide(L)'
;MSNAETNHSTQQSDLCRITPEMEAKEAALKQLLAGYGSLAVAYSGGVDSSYLADVAHEVLGGNAWMMLADSPSIPRDEVREATALAAERGWRLSVIQTREFEMEEFLSNDGRRCYF
;
A
#
# COMPACT_ATOMS: atom_id res chain seq x y z
N MET A 1 5.25 14.09 54.09
CA MET A 1 6.40 13.46 53.38
C MET A 1 5.99 12.01 53.11
N SER A 2 5.50 11.73 51.90
CA SER A 2 6.17 10.88 50.89
C SER A 2 5.96 9.39 51.16
N ASN A 3 5.42 8.52 50.30
CA ASN A 3 4.89 8.60 48.92
C ASN A 3 3.89 7.44 48.76
N ALA A 4 2.81 7.67 48.02
CA ALA A 4 1.97 6.60 47.48
C ALA A 4 2.61 6.13 46.16
N GLU A 5 3.24 4.96 46.17
CA GLU A 5 3.70 4.30 44.95
C GLU A 5 2.47 3.74 44.21
N THR A 6 2.00 4.52 43.25
CA THR A 6 0.98 4.07 42.30
C THR A 6 1.69 3.30 41.20
N ASN A 7 1.59 1.97 41.25
CA ASN A 7 2.00 1.09 40.16
C ASN A 7 1.15 1.37 38.91
N HIS A 8 1.70 2.16 37.98
CA HIS A 8 1.19 2.36 36.62
C HIS A 8 2.17 1.73 35.64
N SER A 9 2.24 0.39 35.61
CA SER A 9 3.11 -0.34 34.68
C SER A 9 2.41 -1.51 33.97
N THR A 10 1.08 -1.58 33.99
CA THR A 10 0.33 -2.61 33.27
C THR A 10 -0.71 -1.97 32.37
N GLN A 11 -0.35 -1.66 31.12
CA GLN A 11 -1.21 -1.67 29.93
C GLN A 11 -0.51 -1.00 28.73
N GLN A 12 0.51 -1.66 28.17
CA GLN A 12 1.02 -1.27 26.85
C GLN A 12 1.22 -2.47 25.90
N SER A 13 0.91 -3.69 26.33
CA SER A 13 1.16 -4.94 25.60
C SER A 13 -0.03 -5.53 24.82
N ASP A 14 -1.18 -4.84 24.76
CA ASP A 14 -2.42 -5.41 24.21
C ASP A 14 -2.90 -4.79 22.87
N LEU A 15 -2.10 -3.93 22.23
CA LEU A 15 -2.57 -3.15 21.06
C LEU A 15 -2.29 -3.74 19.67
N CYS A 16 -1.68 -4.92 19.55
CA CYS A 16 -1.58 -5.60 18.25
C CYS A 16 -1.43 -7.12 18.42
N ARG A 17 -2.55 -7.83 18.59
CA ARG A 17 -2.56 -9.29 18.43
C ARG A 17 -3.26 -9.60 17.12
N ILE A 18 -2.58 -10.32 16.24
CA ILE A 18 -3.22 -10.91 15.06
C ILE A 18 -4.32 -11.85 15.57
N THR A 19 -5.55 -11.63 15.13
CA THR A 19 -6.70 -12.45 15.54
C THR A 19 -6.92 -13.58 14.54
N PRO A 20 -7.58 -14.68 14.96
CA PRO A 20 -7.96 -15.75 14.01
C PRO A 20 -8.82 -15.25 12.85
N GLU A 21 -9.60 -14.19 13.06
CA GLU A 21 -10.37 -13.55 11.99
C GLU A 21 -9.47 -12.85 10.96
N MET A 22 -8.40 -12.19 11.40
CA MET A 22 -7.42 -11.56 10.51
C MET A 22 -6.66 -12.62 9.70
N GLU A 23 -6.26 -13.72 10.34
CA GLU A 23 -5.60 -14.85 9.67
C GLU A 23 -6.52 -15.45 8.59
N ALA A 24 -7.82 -15.61 8.88
CA ALA A 24 -8.79 -16.10 7.91
C ALA A 24 -8.95 -15.16 6.71
N LYS A 25 -8.97 -13.83 6.94
CA LYS A 25 -9.03 -12.83 5.87
C LYS A 25 -7.77 -12.85 4.99
N GLU A 26 -6.59 -12.96 5.60
CA GLU A 26 -5.34 -13.05 4.85
C GLU A 26 -5.25 -14.36 4.04
N ALA A 27 -5.67 -15.49 4.62
CA ALA A 27 -5.72 -16.76 3.90
C ALA A 27 -6.65 -16.70 2.68
N ALA A 28 -7.83 -16.08 2.83
CA ALA A 28 -8.76 -15.86 1.73
C ALA A 28 -8.17 -14.96 0.63
N LEU A 29 -7.45 -13.89 1.01
CA LEU A 29 -6.74 -13.04 0.07
C LEU A 29 -5.67 -13.82 -0.70
N LYS A 30 -4.81 -14.58 -0.01
CA LYS A 30 -3.76 -15.38 -0.64
C LYS A 30 -4.33 -16.40 -1.63
N GLN A 31 -5.43 -17.07 -1.26
CA GLN A 31 -6.12 -18.00 -2.14
C GLN A 31 -6.68 -17.31 -3.39
N LEU A 32 -7.29 -16.13 -3.23
CA LEU A 32 -7.81 -15.34 -4.36
C LEU A 32 -6.67 -14.94 -5.31
N LEU A 33 -5.56 -14.43 -4.78
CA LEU A 33 -4.41 -13.98 -5.57
C LEU A 33 -3.77 -15.14 -6.33
N ALA A 34 -3.60 -16.30 -5.68
CA ALA A 34 -3.09 -17.51 -6.32
C ALA A 34 -3.94 -17.94 -7.53
N GLY A 35 -5.26 -17.73 -7.46
CA GLY A 35 -6.21 -18.07 -8.52
C GLY A 35 -6.01 -17.30 -9.83
N TYR A 36 -5.34 -16.14 -9.82
CA TYR A 36 -5.08 -15.35 -11.04
C TYR A 36 -3.87 -15.84 -11.85
N GLY A 37 -2.90 -16.51 -11.23
CA GLY A 37 -1.64 -16.95 -11.84
C GLY A 37 -0.63 -15.82 -12.15
N SER A 38 -1.11 -14.64 -12.55
CA SER A 38 -0.32 -13.40 -12.70
C SER A 38 -1.24 -12.18 -12.61
N LEU A 39 -0.76 -11.07 -12.03
CA LEU A 39 -1.55 -9.84 -11.90
C LEU A 39 -0.69 -8.58 -11.82
N ALA A 40 -1.34 -7.43 -12.01
CA ALA A 40 -0.78 -6.13 -11.69
C ALA A 40 -1.52 -5.50 -10.50
N VAL A 41 -0.78 -4.94 -9.54
CA VAL A 41 -1.31 -4.17 -8.41
C VAL A 41 -1.11 -2.69 -8.70
N ALA A 42 -2.19 -1.91 -8.66
CA ALA A 42 -2.09 -0.45 -8.60
C ALA A 42 -1.52 -0.07 -7.22
N TYR A 43 -0.24 0.27 -7.21
CA TYR A 43 0.55 0.55 -6.02
C TYR A 43 0.73 2.06 -5.88
N SER A 44 0.34 2.63 -4.75
CA SER A 44 0.40 4.09 -4.52
C SER A 44 1.48 4.53 -3.52
N GLY A 45 2.14 3.60 -2.84
CA GLY A 45 3.01 3.90 -1.70
C GLY A 45 2.29 3.92 -0.35
N GLY A 46 0.95 3.93 -0.33
CA GLY A 46 0.16 3.84 0.90
C GLY A 46 0.16 2.43 1.51
N VAL A 47 -0.11 2.34 2.81
CA VAL A 47 -0.04 1.08 3.60
C VAL A 47 -0.92 -0.04 3.01
N ASP A 48 -2.13 0.27 2.57
CA ASP A 48 -3.06 -0.74 2.03
C ASP A 48 -2.54 -1.36 0.72
N SER A 49 -2.11 -0.50 -0.20
CA SER A 49 -1.55 -0.95 -1.49
C SER A 49 -0.19 -1.65 -1.32
N SER A 50 0.58 -1.25 -0.30
CA SER A 50 1.87 -1.87 0.03
C SER A 50 1.67 -3.28 0.62
N TYR A 51 0.69 -3.43 1.52
CA TYR A 51 0.32 -4.74 2.06
C TYR A 51 -0.17 -5.67 0.94
N LEU A 52 -1.04 -5.19 0.05
CA LEU A 52 -1.50 -5.98 -1.08
C LEU A 52 -0.36 -6.38 -2.03
N ALA A 53 0.58 -5.46 -2.31
CA ALA A 53 1.77 -5.73 -3.10
C ALA A 53 2.66 -6.80 -2.46
N ASP A 54 2.86 -6.74 -1.14
CA ASP A 54 3.62 -7.75 -0.39
C ASP A 54 2.98 -9.13 -0.47
N VAL A 55 1.68 -9.23 -0.18
CA VAL A 55 0.98 -10.51 -0.22
C VAL A 55 0.94 -11.06 -1.66
N ALA A 56 0.74 -10.20 -2.66
CA ALA A 56 0.78 -10.62 -4.07
C ALA A 56 2.17 -11.13 -4.46
N HIS A 57 3.23 -10.46 -4.04
CA HIS A 57 4.61 -10.90 -4.28
C HIS A 57 4.93 -12.20 -3.53
N GLU A 58 4.49 -12.35 -2.28
CA GLU A 58 4.65 -13.59 -1.51
C GLU A 58 4.01 -14.78 -2.24
N VAL A 59 2.80 -14.60 -2.78
CA VAL A 59 2.02 -15.67 -3.40
C VAL A 59 2.46 -15.97 -4.83
N LEU A 60 2.76 -14.94 -5.65
CA LEU A 60 2.98 -15.09 -7.09
C LEU A 60 4.44 -14.81 -7.52
N GLY A 61 5.29 -14.33 -6.62
CA GLY A 61 6.69 -13.99 -6.91
C GLY A 61 6.80 -12.98 -8.05
N GLY A 62 7.57 -13.34 -9.08
CA GLY A 62 7.80 -12.50 -10.27
C GLY A 62 6.58 -12.31 -11.18
N ASN A 63 5.47 -13.01 -10.92
CA ASN A 63 4.21 -12.86 -11.65
C ASN A 63 3.27 -11.79 -11.05
N ALA A 64 3.65 -11.17 -9.93
CA ALA A 64 3.02 -9.96 -9.41
C ALA A 64 3.80 -8.71 -9.85
N TRP A 65 3.11 -7.77 -10.48
CA TRP A 65 3.71 -6.52 -10.96
C TRP A 65 3.08 -5.30 -10.26
N MET A 66 3.90 -4.50 -9.60
CA MET A 66 3.47 -3.26 -8.97
C MET A 66 3.51 -2.13 -10.00
N MET A 67 2.43 -1.37 -10.12
CA MET A 67 2.30 -0.22 -11.00
C MET A 67 2.14 1.05 -10.19
N LEU A 68 3.11 1.94 -10.25
CA LEU A 68 3.09 3.25 -9.58
C LEU A 68 2.80 4.33 -10.60
N ALA A 69 1.71 5.08 -10.39
CA ALA A 69 1.42 6.27 -11.18
C ALA A 69 2.32 7.42 -10.72
N ASP A 70 2.95 8.10 -11.67
CA ASP A 70 3.73 9.31 -11.45
C ASP A 70 3.11 10.46 -12.24
N SER A 71 2.58 11.42 -11.50
CA SER A 71 1.85 12.58 -11.99
C SER A 71 2.52 13.86 -11.50
N PRO A 72 2.45 14.97 -12.26
CA PRO A 72 2.87 16.28 -11.75
C PRO A 72 2.16 16.71 -10.45
N SER A 73 1.00 16.14 -10.11
CA SER A 73 0.30 16.41 -8.85
C SER A 73 0.80 15.61 -7.64
N ILE A 74 1.68 14.62 -7.84
CA ILE A 74 2.22 13.78 -6.76
C ILE A 74 3.57 14.35 -6.30
N PRO A 75 3.81 14.55 -4.99
CA PRO A 75 5.11 14.95 -4.48
C PRO A 75 6.24 14.00 -4.88
N ARG A 76 7.40 14.55 -5.26
CA ARG A 76 8.56 13.75 -5.72
C ARG A 76 9.10 12.83 -4.62
N ASP A 77 8.99 13.25 -3.36
CA ASP A 77 9.41 12.45 -2.21
C ASP A 77 8.54 11.20 -2.05
N GLU A 78 7.22 11.29 -2.28
CA GLU A 78 6.32 10.14 -2.23
C GLU A 78 6.66 9.09 -3.31
N VAL A 79 6.94 9.54 -4.54
CA VAL A 79 7.37 8.64 -5.64
C VAL A 79 8.70 7.96 -5.29
N ARG A 80 9.64 8.71 -4.69
CA ARG A 80 10.93 8.19 -4.25
C ARG A 80 10.79 7.16 -3.13
N GLU A 81 9.99 7.45 -2.11
CA GLU A 81 9.73 6.55 -0.99
C GLU A 81 9.06 5.26 -1.47
N ALA A 82 8.04 5.36 -2.32
CA ALA A 82 7.35 4.21 -2.89
C ALA A 82 8.29 3.35 -3.76
N THR A 83 9.14 3.98 -4.58
CA THR A 83 10.13 3.27 -5.40
C THR A 83 11.19 2.59 -4.54
N ALA A 84 11.65 3.24 -3.47
CA ALA A 84 12.62 2.67 -2.54
C ALA A 84 12.06 1.46 -1.80
N LEU A 85 10.81 1.53 -1.32
CA LEU A 85 10.15 0.40 -0.69
C LEU A 85 10.02 -0.79 -1.65
N ALA A 86 9.59 -0.55 -2.88
CA ALA A 86 9.49 -1.63 -3.88
C ALA A 86 10.84 -2.31 -4.14
N ALA A 87 11.93 -1.52 -4.20
CA ALA A 87 13.28 -2.06 -4.34
C ALA A 87 13.71 -2.89 -3.11
N GLU A 88 13.45 -2.38 -1.90
CA GLU A 88 13.73 -3.09 -0.65
C GLU A 88 12.99 -4.44 -0.57
N ARG A 89 11.73 -4.48 -1.00
CA ARG A 89 10.89 -5.68 -0.98
C ARG A 89 11.13 -6.62 -2.16
N GLY A 90 12.02 -6.28 -3.10
CA GLY A 90 12.31 -7.10 -4.28
C GLY A 90 11.15 -7.18 -5.28
N TRP A 91 10.25 -6.21 -5.23
CA TRP A 91 9.07 -6.15 -6.08
C TRP A 91 9.43 -5.82 -7.53
N ARG A 92 8.73 -6.45 -8.48
CA ARG A 92 8.75 -6.01 -9.88
C ARG A 92 7.90 -4.75 -10.00
N LEU A 93 8.53 -3.58 -10.11
CA LEU A 93 7.86 -2.28 -10.21
C LEU A 93 7.90 -1.74 -11.65
N SER A 94 6.82 -1.08 -12.07
CA SER A 94 6.81 -0.15 -13.22
C SER A 94 6.27 1.20 -12.77
N VAL A 95 7.01 2.27 -13.05
CA VAL A 95 6.55 3.65 -12.83
C VAL A 95 5.97 4.16 -14.14
N ILE A 96 4.73 4.64 -14.09
CA ILE A 96 3.96 5.08 -15.25
C ILE A 96 3.77 6.60 -15.13
N GLN A 97 4.36 7.35 -16.07
CA GLN A 97 4.10 8.79 -16.17
C GLN A 97 2.68 9.00 -16.70
N THR A 98 1.82 9.59 -15.88
CA THR A 98 0.44 9.90 -16.25
C THR A 98 0.36 11.28 -16.91
N ARG A 99 -0.72 11.51 -17.67
CA ARG A 99 -0.88 12.67 -18.57
C ARG A 99 -2.17 13.44 -18.32
N GLU A 100 -2.73 13.35 -17.12
CA GLU A 100 -3.95 14.07 -16.76
C GLU A 100 -3.79 15.59 -16.87
N PHE A 101 -2.57 16.13 -16.72
CA PHE A 101 -2.28 17.55 -16.98
C PHE A 101 -2.33 17.94 -18.47
N GLU A 102 -2.46 16.99 -19.40
CA GLU A 102 -2.75 17.24 -20.81
C GLU A 102 -4.27 17.33 -21.08
N MET A 103 -5.11 17.03 -20.08
CA MET A 103 -6.58 17.02 -20.21
C MET A 103 -7.19 18.30 -19.64
N GLU A 104 -7.94 19.02 -20.46
CA GLU A 104 -8.60 20.27 -20.05
C GLU A 104 -9.61 20.00 -18.91
N GLU A 105 -10.28 18.86 -18.93
CA GLU A 105 -11.22 18.43 -17.90
C GLU A 105 -10.55 18.35 -16.52
N PHE A 106 -9.33 17.81 -16.45
CA PHE A 106 -8.57 17.73 -15.22
C PHE A 106 -8.08 19.11 -14.75
N LEU A 107 -7.59 19.94 -15.70
CA LEU A 107 -7.09 21.29 -15.41
C LEU A 107 -8.19 22.26 -14.98
N SER A 108 -9.43 22.06 -15.44
CA SER A 108 -10.59 22.86 -15.03
C SER A 108 -10.85 22.80 -13.51
N ASN A 109 -10.35 21.75 -12.85
CA ASN A 109 -10.47 21.51 -11.41
C ASN A 109 -11.92 21.62 -10.90
N ASP A 110 -12.87 21.13 -11.71
CA ASP A 110 -14.28 21.02 -11.35
C ASP A 110 -14.54 19.81 -10.43
N GLY A 111 -15.80 19.62 -10.01
CA GLY A 111 -16.19 18.50 -9.14
C GLY A 111 -16.05 17.11 -9.78
N ARG A 112 -15.71 17.02 -11.07
CA ARG A 112 -15.50 15.78 -11.82
C ARG A 112 -14.03 15.53 -12.14
N ARG A 113 -13.10 16.37 -11.67
CA ARG A 113 -11.65 16.25 -11.90
C ARG A 113 -11.12 14.81 -11.71
N CYS A 114 -11.60 14.08 -10.71
CA CYS A 114 -11.09 12.73 -10.39
C CYS A 114 -11.65 11.61 -11.29
N TYR A 115 -12.54 11.92 -12.24
CA TYR A 115 -13.13 10.93 -13.16
C TYR A 115 -12.46 10.87 -14.53
N PHE A 116 -11.69 11.90 -14.90
CA PHE A 116 -11.07 12.05 -16.21
C PHE A 116 -9.57 11.79 -16.15
#